data_AF-A0A4S9M285-F1
#
_entry.id   AF-A0A4S9M285-F1
#
_cell.length_a   1.000
_cell.length_b   1.000
_cell.length_c   1.000
_cell.angle_alpha   90.00
_cell.angle_beta   90.00
_cell.angle_gamma   90.00
#
_symmetry.space_group_name_H-M   'P 1'
#
loop_
_entity.id
_entity.type
_entity.pdbx_description
1 polymer ?
#
loop_
_entity_poly.entity_id
_entity_poly.type
_entity_poly.pdbx_seq_one_letter_code
_entity_poly.pdbx_strand_id
1 'polypeptide(L)'
;MVDTPKTDSTAPFRLMNLPNELINAICFDDGLEGKDLKSLRLVNKHISEFASDSFAEFYLESFTVVMTRSSIQAFIDISRHPHFSRYVHKVNISPVCASSEGLIALVQNLTPVLMETDQ
;
A
#
# COMPACT_ATOMS: atom_id res chain seq x y z
N MET A 1 -51.95 -23.33 13.50
CA MET A 1 -51.10 -22.13 13.65
C MET A 1 -49.68 -22.63 13.78
N VAL A 2 -48.84 -22.33 12.80
CA VAL A 2 -47.42 -22.70 12.79
C VAL A 2 -46.69 -21.59 13.53
N ASP A 3 -46.15 -21.90 14.71
CA ASP A 3 -45.20 -21.05 15.39
C ASP A 3 -43.89 -21.05 14.59
N THR A 4 -43.69 -20.02 13.78
CA THR A 4 -42.38 -19.72 13.22
C THR A 4 -41.50 -19.13 14.32
N PRO A 5 -40.26 -19.62 14.51
CA PRO A 5 -39.37 -19.08 15.51
C PRO A 5 -38.98 -17.66 15.09
N LYS A 6 -39.33 -16.67 15.92
CA LYS A 6 -38.72 -15.33 15.87
C LYS A 6 -37.24 -15.50 16.17
N THR A 7 -36.41 -15.45 15.14
CA THR A 7 -34.96 -15.26 15.31
C THR A 7 -34.72 -13.82 15.77
N ASP A 8 -34.73 -13.63 17.08
CA ASP A 8 -34.16 -12.45 17.74
C ASP A 8 -32.63 -12.50 17.59
N SER A 9 -32.12 -12.26 16.38
CA SER A 9 -30.68 -12.14 16.13
C SER A 9 -30.23 -10.69 16.38
N THR A 10 -30.33 -10.24 17.62
CA THR A 10 -29.82 -8.94 18.10
C THR A 10 -28.41 -9.04 18.70
N ALA A 11 -27.64 -10.08 18.33
CA ALA A 11 -26.22 -10.11 18.63
C ALA A 11 -25.47 -9.21 17.63
N PRO A 12 -24.63 -8.26 18.08
CA PRO A 12 -23.84 -7.44 17.17
C PRO A 12 -22.88 -8.34 16.38
N PHE A 13 -22.81 -8.10 15.08
CA PHE A 13 -21.84 -8.77 14.23
C PHE A 13 -20.42 -8.53 14.75
N ARG A 14 -19.65 -9.61 14.90
CA ARG A 14 -18.24 -9.55 15.32
C ARG A 14 -17.37 -10.00 14.17
N LEU A 15 -16.54 -9.09 13.68
CA LEU A 15 -15.58 -9.37 12.60
C LEU A 15 -14.68 -10.58 12.92
N MET A 16 -14.32 -10.75 14.20
CA MET A 16 -13.49 -11.87 14.68
C MET A 16 -14.17 -13.25 14.66
N ASN A 17 -15.48 -13.30 14.41
CA ASN A 17 -16.19 -14.56 14.25
C ASN A 17 -16.17 -15.06 12.79
N LEU A 18 -15.63 -14.27 11.85
CA LEU A 18 -15.47 -14.69 10.47
C LEU A 18 -14.30 -15.68 10.33
N PRO A 19 -14.38 -16.61 9.37
CA PRO A 19 -13.22 -17.37 8.89
C PRO A 19 -12.11 -16.44 8.41
N ASN A 20 -10.86 -16.90 8.52
CA ASN A 20 -9.68 -16.12 8.12
C ASN A 20 -9.73 -15.71 6.65
N GLU A 21 -10.30 -16.55 5.79
CA GLU A 21 -10.46 -16.30 4.36
C GLU A 21 -11.37 -15.10 4.11
N LEU A 22 -12.43 -14.92 4.91
CA LEU A 22 -13.32 -13.77 4.79
C LEU A 22 -12.70 -12.51 5.39
N ILE A 23 -11.94 -12.62 6.49
CA ILE A 23 -11.17 -11.49 7.03
C ILE A 23 -10.14 -11.02 6.01
N ASN A 24 -9.45 -11.96 5.36
CA ASN A 24 -8.51 -11.67 4.29
C ASN A 24 -9.21 -11.00 3.10
N ALA A 25 -10.33 -11.56 2.62
CA ALA A 25 -11.09 -10.97 1.52
C ALA A 25 -11.53 -9.53 1.82
N ILE A 26 -11.94 -9.24 3.06
CA ILE A 26 -12.27 -7.88 3.49
C ILE A 26 -11.03 -6.97 3.41
N CYS A 27 -9.87 -7.43 3.86
CA CYS A 27 -8.64 -6.62 3.84
C CYS A 27 -8.12 -6.33 2.43
N PHE A 28 -8.52 -7.12 1.43
CA PHE A 28 -8.14 -6.99 0.01
C PHE A 28 -9.27 -6.45 -0.86
N ASP A 29 -10.34 -5.92 -0.27
CA ASP A 29 -11.44 -5.33 -1.03
C ASP A 29 -11.00 -4.06 -1.77
N ASP A 30 -11.29 -3.98 -3.08
CA ASP A 30 -10.90 -2.86 -3.95
C ASP A 30 -11.53 -1.52 -3.53
N GLY A 31 -12.57 -1.54 -2.69
CA GLY A 31 -13.19 -0.34 -2.14
C GLY A 31 -12.42 0.29 -0.98
N LEU A 32 -11.40 -0.39 -0.44
CA LEU A 32 -10.61 0.14 0.67
C LEU A 32 -9.55 1.12 0.18
N GLU A 33 -9.57 2.33 0.76
CA GLU A 33 -8.49 3.29 0.56
C GLU A 33 -7.38 3.07 1.60
N GLY A 34 -6.21 3.65 1.36
CA GLY A 34 -5.08 3.51 2.27
C GLY A 34 -5.35 3.97 3.72
N LYS A 35 -6.29 4.90 3.94
CA LYS A 35 -6.75 5.30 5.30
C LYS A 35 -7.51 4.16 6.00
N ASP A 36 -8.26 3.38 5.25
CA ASP A 36 -9.07 2.28 5.76
C ASP A 36 -8.15 1.10 6.09
N LEU A 37 -7.20 0.79 5.21
CA LEU A 37 -6.13 -0.19 5.45
C LEU A 37 -5.31 0.15 6.69
N LYS A 38 -4.94 1.42 6.87
CA LYS A 38 -4.28 1.88 8.10
C LYS A 38 -5.16 1.66 9.33
N SER A 39 -6.45 1.92 9.24
CA SER A 39 -7.39 1.74 10.34
C SER A 39 -7.55 0.25 10.68
N LEU A 40 -7.69 -0.62 9.69
CA LEU A 40 -7.75 -2.08 9.86
C LEU A 40 -6.52 -2.61 10.58
N ARG A 41 -5.32 -2.13 10.22
CA ARG A 41 -4.06 -2.51 10.88
C ARG A 41 -3.99 -2.16 12.37
N LEU A 42 -4.80 -1.20 12.82
CA LEU A 42 -4.84 -0.74 14.21
C LEU A 42 -5.93 -1.41 15.05
N VAL A 43 -6.82 -2.20 14.45
CA VAL A 43 -7.96 -2.82 15.17
C VAL A 43 -7.48 -3.82 16.21
N ASN A 44 -6.70 -4.82 15.80
CA ASN A 44 -6.07 -5.80 16.67
C ASN A 44 -4.95 -6.55 15.92
N LYS A 45 -4.16 -7.36 16.64
CA LYS A 45 -3.02 -8.09 16.06
C LYS A 45 -3.41 -9.01 14.90
N HIS A 46 -4.51 -9.75 15.01
CA HIS A 46 -4.96 -10.71 13.99
C HIS A 46 -5.32 -10.01 12.68
N ILE A 47 -6.14 -8.96 12.74
CA ILE A 47 -6.51 -8.16 11.56
C ILE A 47 -5.29 -7.42 11.03
N SER A 48 -4.38 -6.97 11.91
CA SER A 48 -3.14 -6.32 11.51
C SER A 48 -2.27 -7.21 10.63
N GLU A 49 -2.24 -8.53 10.88
CA GLU A 49 -1.48 -9.47 10.06
C GLU A 49 -2.06 -9.54 8.63
N PHE A 50 -3.37 -9.69 8.47
CA PHE A 50 -4.01 -9.69 7.13
C PHE A 50 -3.93 -8.34 6.43
N ALA A 51 -4.23 -7.25 7.14
CA ALA A 51 -4.24 -5.91 6.57
C ALA A 51 -2.83 -5.37 6.28
N SER A 52 -1.78 -5.97 6.85
CA SER A 52 -0.39 -5.57 6.56
C SER A 52 0.02 -5.90 5.13
N ASP A 53 -0.44 -7.02 4.58
CA ASP A 53 -0.13 -7.41 3.21
C ASP A 53 -0.80 -6.46 2.21
N SER A 54 -2.11 -6.25 2.30
CA SER A 54 -2.83 -5.35 1.39
C SER A 54 -2.41 -3.88 1.55
N PHE A 55 -2.09 -3.44 2.78
CA PHE A 55 -1.48 -2.13 3.01
C PHE A 55 -0.14 -1.99 2.29
N ALA A 56 0.71 -3.02 2.36
CA ALA A 56 2.03 -2.98 1.74
C ALA A 56 1.92 -2.98 0.22
N GLU A 57 1.03 -3.80 -0.34
CA GLU A 57 0.72 -3.79 -1.78
C GLU A 57 0.27 -2.40 -2.23
N PHE A 58 -0.71 -1.80 -1.55
CA PHE A 58 -1.23 -0.48 -1.90
C PHE A 58 -0.18 0.64 -1.81
N TYR A 59 0.62 0.69 -0.73
CA TYR A 59 1.53 1.82 -0.48
C TYR A 59 2.94 1.63 -1.03
N LEU A 60 3.40 0.40 -1.24
CA LEU A 60 4.78 0.12 -1.62
C LEU A 60 4.94 -0.32 -3.08
N GLU A 61 3.84 -0.58 -3.80
CA GLU A 61 3.88 -0.83 -5.24
C GLU A 61 4.56 0.33 -5.98
N SER A 62 4.22 1.57 -5.64
CA SER A 62 4.86 2.77 -6.20
C SER A 62 4.84 3.93 -5.22
N PHE A 63 6.02 4.33 -4.72
CA PHE A 63 6.15 5.46 -3.79
C PHE A 63 7.34 6.36 -4.10
N THR A 64 7.31 7.56 -3.53
CA THR A 64 8.35 8.57 -3.71
C THR A 64 9.16 8.74 -2.44
N VAL A 65 10.48 8.59 -2.56
CA VAL A 65 11.46 8.89 -1.53
C VAL A 65 12.02 10.28 -1.79
N VAL A 66 11.75 11.22 -0.87
CA VAL A 66 12.39 12.53 -0.90
C VAL A 66 13.85 12.39 -0.46
N MET A 67 14.81 13.10 -1.08
CA MET A 67 16.24 13.05 -0.74
C MET A 67 16.58 13.79 0.57
N THR A 68 15.85 13.49 1.64
CA THR A 68 16.25 13.81 3.02
C THR A 68 16.88 12.60 3.67
N ARG A 69 17.71 12.83 4.69
CA ARG A 69 18.29 11.74 5.49
C ARG A 69 17.22 10.82 6.07
N SER A 70 16.12 11.38 6.60
CA SER A 70 15.05 10.60 7.23
C SER A 70 14.29 9.73 6.24
N SER A 71 13.94 10.27 5.06
CA SER A 71 13.22 9.53 4.03
C SER A 71 14.06 8.41 3.42
N ILE A 72 15.36 8.66 3.17
CA ILE A 72 16.28 7.62 2.69
C ILE A 72 16.44 6.52 3.74
N GLN A 73 16.57 6.87 5.02
CA GLN A 73 16.66 5.87 6.09
C GLN A 73 15.38 5.04 6.18
N ALA A 74 14.21 5.67 6.15
CA ALA A 74 12.92 4.96 6.16
C ALA A 74 12.80 4.01 4.95
N PHE A 75 13.25 4.43 3.77
CA PHE A 75 13.31 3.58 2.58
C PHE A 75 14.21 2.34 2.79
N ILE A 76 15.40 2.53 3.36
CA ILE A 76 16.30 1.42 3.70
C ILE A 76 15.64 0.45 4.69
N ASP A 77 14.99 0.98 5.72
CA ASP A 77 14.34 0.18 6.75
C ASP A 77 13.17 -0.64 6.17
N ILE A 78 12.34 -0.03 5.31
CA ILE A 78 11.26 -0.72 4.60
C ILE A 78 11.82 -1.79 3.66
N SER A 79 12.88 -1.47 2.90
CA SER A 79 13.50 -2.40 1.94
C SER A 79 14.18 -3.60 2.61
N ARG A 80 14.56 -3.46 3.89
CA ARG A 80 15.13 -4.56 4.69
C ARG A 80 14.09 -5.27 5.56
N HIS A 81 12.84 -4.81 5.57
CA HIS A 81 11.82 -5.38 6.43
C HIS A 81 11.47 -6.80 5.97
N PRO A 82 11.48 -7.82 6.86
CA PRO A 82 11.24 -9.22 6.49
C PRO A 82 9.90 -9.47 5.80
N HIS A 83 8.91 -8.64 6.09
CA HIS A 83 7.57 -8.77 5.54
C HIS A 83 7.33 -7.82 4.36
N PHE A 84 7.80 -6.56 4.45
CA PHE A 84 7.42 -5.49 3.50
C PHE A 84 8.36 -5.36 2.31
N SER A 85 9.59 -5.84 2.41
CA SER A 85 10.59 -5.75 1.34
C SER A 85 10.10 -6.30 0.00
N ARG A 86 9.29 -7.38 0.01
CA ARG A 86 8.71 -8.01 -1.19
C ARG A 86 7.74 -7.11 -1.96
N TYR A 87 7.19 -6.08 -1.33
CA TYR A 87 6.18 -5.20 -1.93
C TYR A 87 6.78 -3.92 -2.52
N VAL A 88 8.08 -3.69 -2.33
CA VAL A 88 8.80 -2.52 -2.89
C VAL A 88 9.07 -2.76 -4.37
N HIS A 89 8.22 -2.23 -5.25
CA HIS A 89 8.33 -2.47 -6.70
C HIS A 89 8.89 -1.25 -7.46
N LYS A 90 8.29 -0.07 -7.30
CA LYS A 90 8.70 1.17 -7.97
C LYS A 90 9.05 2.24 -6.95
N VAL A 91 10.27 2.76 -7.05
CA VAL A 91 10.79 3.80 -6.17
C VAL A 91 11.12 5.03 -7.00
N ASN A 92 10.36 6.10 -6.80
CA ASN A 92 10.67 7.40 -7.37
C ASN A 92 11.54 8.18 -6.39
N ILE A 93 12.60 8.82 -6.87
CA ILE A 93 13.45 9.66 -6.03
C ILE A 93 13.17 11.11 -6.37
N SER A 94 12.83 11.91 -5.35
CA SER A 94 12.56 13.34 -5.51
C SER A 94 13.58 14.16 -4.73
N PRO A 95 14.20 15.19 -5.32
CA PRO A 95 15.07 16.09 -4.57
C PRO A 95 14.25 16.96 -3.60
N VAL A 96 14.89 17.43 -2.53
CA VAL A 96 14.25 18.36 -1.55
C VAL A 96 14.05 19.74 -2.16
N CYS A 97 15.02 20.17 -2.96
CA CYS A 97 14.98 21.39 -3.73
C CYS A 97 15.54 21.11 -5.12
N ALA A 98 14.96 21.75 -6.13
CA ALA A 98 15.46 21.70 -7.50
C ALA A 98 15.67 23.13 -7.97
N SER A 99 16.80 23.39 -8.63
CA SER A 99 16.99 24.66 -9.34
C SER A 99 16.26 24.62 -10.68
N SER A 100 15.82 25.79 -11.16
CA SER A 100 15.22 25.94 -12.50
C SER A 100 16.16 25.43 -13.58
N GLU A 101 17.45 25.73 -13.46
CA GLU A 101 18.48 25.34 -14.42
C GLU A 101 18.65 23.82 -14.45
N GLY A 102 18.61 23.16 -13.28
CA GLY A 102 18.73 21.71 -13.17
C GLY A 102 17.52 20.99 -13.78
N LEU A 103 16.31 21.52 -13.57
CA LEU A 103 15.10 20.96 -14.19
C LEU A 103 15.08 21.14 -15.71
N ILE A 104 15.49 22.31 -16.21
CA ILE A 104 15.60 22.58 -17.65
C ILE A 104 16.59 21.61 -18.30
N ALA A 105 17.77 21.41 -17.69
CA ALA A 105 18.76 20.46 -18.18
C ALA A 105 18.24 19.02 -18.19
N LEU A 106 17.49 18.59 -17.16
CA LEU A 106 16.89 17.26 -17.12
C LEU A 106 15.87 17.04 -18.25
N VAL A 107 14.98 18.01 -18.49
CA VAL A 107 13.98 17.93 -19.55
C VAL A 107 14.61 17.86 -20.94
N GLN A 108 15.68 18.63 -21.18
CA GLN A 108 16.42 18.59 -22.45
C GLN A 108 17.06 17.23 -22.73
N ASN A 109 17.47 16.50 -21.69
CA ASN A 109 18.08 15.18 -21.80
C ASN A 109 17.06 14.03 -21.81
N LEU A 110 15.77 14.31 -21.60
CA LEU A 110 14.69 13.32 -21.71
C LEU A 110 14.17 13.14 -23.14
N THR A 111 14.73 13.87 -24.12
CA THR A 111 14.39 13.68 -25.54
C THR A 111 14.70 12.23 -25.92
N PRO A 112 13.71 11.43 -26.39
CA PRO A 112 13.95 10.03 -26.71
C PRO A 112 15.00 9.96 -27.80
N VAL A 113 16.08 9.22 -27.54
CA VAL A 113 16.96 8.76 -28.61
C VAL A 113 16.09 7.91 -29.51
N LEU A 114 15.77 8.42 -30.70
CA LEU A 114 15.14 7.65 -31.75
C LEU A 114 16.05 6.45 -31.96
N MET A 115 15.58 5.25 -31.58
CA MET A 115 16.27 4.02 -31.95
C MET A 115 16.25 3.98 -33.47
N GLU A 116 17.35 4.38 -34.11
CA GLU A 116 17.57 4.09 -35.51
C GLU A 116 17.53 2.57 -35.63
N THR A 117 16.43 2.04 -36.14
CA THR A 117 16.37 0.67 -36.65
C THR A 117 17.31 0.62 -37.85
N ASP A 118 18.49 0.05 -37.63
CA ASP A 118 19.38 -0.37 -38.70
C ASP A 118 18.63 -1.34 -39.64
N GLN A 119 18.85 -1.10 -40.92
CA GLN A 119 18.18 -1.65 -42.09
C GLN A 119 18.61 -3.07 -42.44
#